data_AF-A0A8B4I7W3-F1
#
_entry.id   AF-A0A8B4I7W3-F1
#
_cell.length_a   1.000
_cell.length_b   1.000
_cell.length_c   1.000
_cell.angle_alpha   90.00
_cell.angle_beta   90.00
_cell.angle_gamma   90.00
#
_symmetry.space_group_name_H-M   'P 1'
#
loop_
_entity.id
_entity.type
_entity.pdbx_description
1 polymer ?
#
loop_
_entity_poly.entity_id
_entity_poly.type
_entity_poly.pdbx_seq_one_letter_code
_entity_poly.pdbx_strand_id
1 'polypeptide(L)' 'MPTLLLIGTADTTAIGSDIAPPAVKARLGHYDVLGKQVAKLIPHATLVEFPGLGHAPQMEEPARFHQALLQGLNAL' A
#
# COMPACT_ATOMS: atom_id res chain seq x y z
N MET A 1 13.48 -4.15 -13.95
CA MET A 1 12.91 -5.36 -13.33
C MET A 1 11.44 -5.10 -13.01
N PRO A 2 10.58 -6.13 -12.96
CA PRO A 2 9.20 -5.97 -12.49
C PRO A 2 9.13 -5.57 -11.01
N THR A 3 8.09 -4.85 -10.60
CA THR A 3 7.82 -4.46 -9.20
C THR A 3 6.39 -4.80 -8.80
N LEU A 4 6.19 -5.44 -7.65
CA LEU A 4 4.87 -5.71 -7.09
C LEU A 4 4.65 -4.87 -5.83
N LEU A 5 3.57 -4.07 -5.84
CA LEU A 5 3.12 -3.27 -4.70
C LEU A 5 1.90 -3.95 -4.08
N LEU A 6 2.00 -4.34 -2.80
CA LEU A 6 0.91 -4.94 -2.02
C LEU A 6 0.50 -3.96 -0.92
N ILE A 7 -0.64 -3.28 -1.06
CA ILE A 7 -0.98 -2.09 -0.25
C ILE A 7 -2.32 -2.26 0.46
N GLY A 8 -2.33 -2.18 1.79
CA GLY A 8 -3.56 -1.97 2.56
C GLY A 8 -4.03 -0.52 2.43
N THR A 9 -5.27 -0.30 2.02
CA THR A 9 -5.77 1.06 1.71
C THR A 9 -6.17 1.86 2.93
N ALA A 10 -6.32 1.22 4.10
CA ALA A 10 -6.59 1.88 5.38
C ALA A 10 -5.31 2.21 6.15
N ASP A 11 -4.13 1.97 5.56
CA ASP A 11 -2.86 2.40 6.14
C ASP A 11 -2.79 3.92 6.21
N THR A 12 -2.62 4.46 7.42
CA THR A 12 -2.43 5.89 7.69
C THR A 12 -1.01 6.25 8.10
N THR A 13 -0.05 5.35 7.87
CA THR A 13 1.34 5.51 8.31
C THR A 13 1.96 6.76 7.72
N ALA A 14 2.36 7.68 8.59
CA ALA A 14 3.07 8.89 8.21
C ALA A 14 3.97 9.33 9.36
N ILE A 15 5.28 9.32 9.11
CA ILE A 15 6.30 9.69 10.09
C ILE A 15 6.10 11.15 10.52
N GLY A 16 6.03 11.39 11.83
CA GLY A 16 5.84 12.73 12.41
C GLY A 16 4.41 13.31 12.27
N SER A 17 3.42 12.48 11.90
CA SER A 17 2.02 12.92 11.76
C SER A 17 1.37 13.35 13.08
N ASP A 18 1.92 12.94 14.21
CA ASP A 18 1.51 13.31 15.57
C ASP A 18 1.87 14.77 15.92
N ILE A 19 3.00 15.26 15.41
CA ILE A 19 3.50 16.63 15.64
C ILE A 19 3.25 17.58 14.46
N ALA A 20 2.68 17.08 13.36
CA ALA A 20 2.38 17.88 12.17
C ALA A 20 1.22 18.87 12.45
N PRO A 21 1.26 20.10 11.89
CA PRO A 21 0.11 21.01 11.90
C PRO A 21 -1.15 20.33 11.33
N PRO A 22 -2.37 20.66 11.82
CA PRO A 22 -3.60 19.98 11.40
C PRO A 22 -3.81 19.92 9.88
N ALA A 23 -3.47 21.02 9.17
CA ALA A 23 -3.58 21.10 7.72
C ALA A 23 -2.62 20.15 6.98
N VAL A 24 -1.45 19.86 7.57
CA VAL A 24 -0.47 18.90 7.03
C VAL A 24 -0.91 17.48 7.37
N LYS A 25 -1.27 17.22 8.64
CA LYS A 25 -1.74 15.90 9.09
C LYS A 25 -2.89 15.36 8.24
N ALA A 26 -3.84 16.23 7.87
CA ALA A 26 -4.98 15.87 7.02
C ALA A 26 -4.59 15.40 5.60
N ARG A 27 -3.35 15.62 5.16
CA ARG A 27 -2.84 15.24 3.82
C ARG A 27 -1.86 14.07 3.84
N LEU A 28 -1.47 13.58 5.02
CA LEU A 28 -0.49 12.51 5.17
C LEU A 28 -1.19 11.15 5.32
N GLY A 29 -0.49 10.07 4.93
CA GLY A 29 -0.94 8.70 5.17
C GLY A 29 -2.14 8.24 4.33
N HIS A 30 -2.33 8.77 3.12
CA HIS A 30 -3.44 8.35 2.25
C HIS A 30 -3.02 7.22 1.31
N TYR A 31 -2.87 5.99 1.81
CA TYR A 31 -2.35 4.86 1.01
C TYR A 31 -3.29 4.39 -0.11
N ASP A 32 -4.59 4.68 -0.01
CA ASP A 32 -5.59 4.54 -1.08
C ASP A 32 -5.30 5.43 -2.31
N VAL A 33 -4.55 6.51 -2.11
CA VAL A 33 -4.07 7.42 -3.16
C VAL A 33 -2.60 7.13 -3.51
N LEU A 34 -1.72 7.00 -2.51
CA LEU A 34 -0.28 6.87 -2.70
C LEU A 34 0.08 5.61 -3.50
N GLY A 35 -0.57 4.47 -3.25
CA GLY A 35 -0.32 3.23 -4.00
C GLY A 35 -0.53 3.42 -5.51
N LYS A 36 -1.63 4.08 -5.90
CA LYS A 36 -1.95 4.38 -7.30
C LYS A 36 -0.98 5.38 -7.93
N GLN A 37 -0.51 6.36 -7.17
CA GLN A 37 0.46 7.34 -7.65
C GLN A 37 1.81 6.67 -7.91
N VAL A 38 2.33 5.89 -6.96
CA VAL A 38 3.62 5.20 -7.09
C VAL A 38 3.60 4.17 -8.23
N ALA A 39 2.50 3.42 -8.39
CA ALA A 39 2.36 2.47 -9.49
C ALA A 39 2.47 3.12 -10.89
N LYS A 40 2.10 4.40 -11.04
CA LYS A 40 2.28 5.15 -12.29
C LYS A 40 3.71 5.65 -12.52
N LEU A 41 4.49 5.77 -11.45
CA LEU A 41 5.85 6.30 -11.50
C LEU A 41 6.90 5.20 -11.70
N ILE A 42 6.65 3.99 -11.21
CA ILE A 42 7.57 2.85 -11.33
C ILE A 42 7.31 2.12 -12.67
N PRO A 43 8.31 2.02 -13.57
CA PRO A 43 8.18 1.19 -14.77
C PRO A 43 7.94 -0.28 -14.41
N HIS A 44 7.00 -0.93 -15.11
CA HIS A 44 6.63 -2.34 -14.88
C HIS A 44 6.13 -2.63 -13.45
N ALA A 45 5.41 -1.69 -12.83
CA ALA A 45 4.74 -1.91 -11.57
C ALA A 45 3.38 -2.62 -11.73
N THR A 46 3.13 -3.57 -10.85
CA THR A 46 1.80 -4.15 -10.60
C THR A 46 1.35 -3.73 -9.20
N LEU A 47 0.15 -3.20 -9.08
CA LEU A 47 -0.45 -2.80 -7.82
C LEU A 47 -1.59 -3.76 -7.45
N VAL A 48 -1.51 -4.31 -6.24
CA VAL A 48 -2.61 -5.04 -5.60
C VAL A 48 -3.01 -4.29 -4.34
N GLU A 49 -4.25 -3.79 -4.33
CA GLU A 49 -4.83 -3.09 -3.18
C GLU A 49 -5.61 -4.07 -2.31
N PHE A 50 -5.55 -3.87 -0.99
CA PHE A 50 -6.34 -4.59 -0.01
C PHE A 50 -7.31 -3.61 0.67
N PRO A 51 -8.54 -3.46 0.14
CA PRO A 51 -9.51 -2.52 0.70
C PRO A 51 -9.78 -2.79 2.18
N GLY A 52 -9.66 -1.75 3.00
CA GLY A 52 -9.95 -1.80 4.44
C GLY A 52 -8.85 -2.38 5.33
N LEU A 53 -7.76 -2.93 4.76
CA LEU A 53 -6.61 -3.39 5.54
C LEU A 53 -5.62 -2.25 5.80
N GLY A 54 -4.96 -2.29 6.95
CA GLY A 54 -3.98 -1.30 7.39
C GLY A 54 -2.57 -1.57 6.87
N HIS A 55 -1.58 -1.16 7.67
CA HIS A 55 -0.16 -1.22 7.32
C HIS A 55 0.39 -2.65 7.11
N ALA A 56 -0.25 -3.64 7.74
CA ALA A 56 0.26 -5.01 7.78
C ALA A 56 -0.79 -6.01 7.23
N PRO A 57 -1.15 -5.94 5.94
CA PRO A 57 -2.15 -6.83 5.34
C PRO A 57 -1.77 -8.32 5.46
N GLN A 58 -0.47 -8.64 5.55
CA GLN A 58 0.02 -10.00 5.80
C GLN A 58 -0.31 -10.55 7.19
N MET A 59 -0.54 -9.68 8.17
CA MET A 59 -0.96 -10.07 9.52
C MET A 59 -2.48 -10.03 9.67
N GLU A 60 -3.14 -9.04 9.05
CA GLU A 60 -4.59 -8.87 9.11
C GLU A 60 -5.35 -9.95 8.33
N GLU A 61 -4.93 -10.25 7.09
CA GLU A 61 -5.49 -11.31 6.26
C GLU A 61 -4.39 -12.18 5.60
N PRO A 62 -3.72 -13.06 6.37
CA PRO A 62 -2.58 -13.82 5.87
C PRO A 62 -2.90 -14.66 4.63
N ALA A 63 -4.06 -15.31 4.58
CA ALA A 63 -4.45 -16.16 3.46
C ALA A 63 -4.59 -15.36 2.16
N ARG A 64 -5.31 -14.23 2.21
CA ARG A 64 -5.52 -13.36 1.04
C ARG A 64 -4.22 -12.70 0.59
N PHE A 65 -3.38 -12.28 1.54
CA PHE A 65 -2.07 -11.73 1.25
C PHE A 65 -1.16 -12.75 0.55
N HIS A 66 -1.03 -13.97 1.09
CA HIS A 66 -0.19 -15.00 0.49
C HIS A 66 -0.67 -15.41 -0.91
N GLN A 67 -1.99 -15.48 -1.12
CA GLN A 67 -2.54 -15.73 -2.45
C GLN A 67 -2.10 -14.66 -3.46
N ALA A 68 -2.26 -13.38 -3.11
CA ALA A 68 -1.85 -12.27 -3.97
C ALA A 68 -0.33 -12.24 -4.21
N LEU A 69 0.46 -12.51 -3.17
CA LEU A 69 1.92 -12.58 -3.25
C LEU A 69 2.38 -13.68 -4.21
N LEU A 70 1.89 -14.91 -4.04
CA LEU A 70 2.29 -16.05 -4.88
C LEU A 70 1.80 -15.88 -6.33
N GLN A 71 0.59 -15.36 -6.52
CA GLN A 71 0.09 -15.03 -7.86
C GLN A 71 0.96 -13.96 -8.52
N GLY A 72 1.33 -12.91 -7.78
CA GLY A 72 2.20 -11.84 -8.26
C GLY A 72 3.57 -12.37 -8.64
N LEU A 73 4.26 -13.10 -7.76
CA LEU A 73 5.60 -13.63 -8.03
C LEU A 73 5.67 -14.56 -9.24
N ASN A 74 4.61 -15.33 -9.52
CA ASN A 74 4.54 -16.20 -10.70
C ASN A 74 4.30 -15.44 -12.02
N ALA A 75 3.85 -14.18 -11.96
CA ALA A 75 3.51 -13.36 -13.12
C ALA A 75 4.61 -12.35 -13.51
N LEU A 76 5.69 -12.25 -12.73
CA LEU A 76 6.85 -11.37 -12.96
C LEU A 76 7.99 -12.12 -13.67
#